data_AF-A0A850MLY7-F1
#
_entry.id   AF-A0A850MLY7-F1
#
_cell.length_a   1.000
_cell.length_b   1.000
_cell.length_c   1.000
_cell.angle_alpha   90.00
_cell.angle_beta   90.00
_cell.angle_gamma   90.00
#
_symmetry.space_group_name_H-M   'P 1'
#
loop_
_entity.id
_entity.type
_entity.pdbx_description
1 polymer ?
#
loop_
_entity_poly.entity_id
_entity_poly.type
_entity_poly.pdbx_seq_one_letter_code
_entity_poly.pdbx_strand_id
1 'polypeptide(L)' 'MSIFFEKKKIVVPGENLAEGKYRAGFGTYKDKGLIKASIIGLPELRNNYITVIPLQGAYISK' A
#
# COMPACT_ATOMS: atom_id res chain seq x y z
N MET A 1 -5.84 -14.36 5.52
CA MET A 1 -5.58 -13.18 4.66
C MET A 1 -6.44 -12.08 5.20
N SER A 2 -5.82 -11.02 5.71
CA SER A 2 -6.54 -9.95 6.42
C SER A 2 -6.09 -8.60 5.86
N ILE A 3 -7.03 -7.69 5.68
CA ILE A 3 -6.79 -6.31 5.23
C ILE A 3 -7.02 -5.41 6.44
N PHE A 4 -6.09 -4.50 6.70
CA PHE A 4 -6.10 -3.64 7.88
C PHE A 4 -6.50 -2.18 7.58
N PHE A 5 -6.74 -1.85 6.31
CA PHE A 5 -7.16 -0.50 5.89
C PHE A 5 -8.62 -0.48 5.42
N GLU A 6 -9.26 0.68 5.61
CA GLU A 6 -10.56 0.98 5.04
C GLU A 6 -10.42 1.67 3.67
N LYS A 7 -11.43 1.53 2.82
CA LYS A 7 -11.44 2.15 1.50
C LYS A 7 -11.38 3.68 1.64
N LYS A 8 -10.41 4.32 0.97
CA LYS A 8 -10.13 5.77 1.01
C LYS A 8 -9.62 6.32 2.35
N LYS A 9 -9.15 5.49 3.27
CA LYS A 9 -8.43 5.97 4.45
C LYS A 9 -7.03 6.46 4.04
N ILE A 10 -6.59 7.59 4.57
CA ILE A 10 -5.22 8.06 4.39
C ILE A 10 -4.27 7.18 5.21
N VAL A 11 -3.19 6.72 4.59
CA VAL A 11 -2.16 5.91 5.25
C VAL A 11 -0.83 6.64 5.26
N VAL A 12 0.02 6.30 6.23
CA VAL A 12 1.37 6.85 6.39
C VAL A 12 2.44 5.76 6.20
N PRO A 13 3.69 6.12 5.85
CA PRO A 13 4.79 5.17 5.73
C PRO A 13 4.98 4.36 7.01
N GLY A 14 5.10 3.04 6.88
CA GLY A 14 5.21 2.08 7.98
C GLY A 14 3.88 1.51 8.46
N GLU A 15 2.73 2.04 8.03
CA GLU A 15 1.41 1.51 8.41
C GLU A 15 1.16 0.13 7.77
N ASN A 16 0.61 -0.80 8.54
CA ASN A 16 0.28 -2.15 8.08
C ASN A 16 -0.99 -2.11 7.21
N LEU A 17 -0.90 -2.62 5.98
CA LEU A 17 -2.00 -2.61 5.03
C LEU A 17 -2.68 -3.98 4.93
N ALA A 18 -1.89 -5.06 4.92
CA ALA A 18 -2.45 -6.41 4.90
C ALA A 18 -1.45 -7.46 5.35
N GLU A 19 -1.97 -8.66 5.61
CA GLU A 19 -1.19 -9.85 5.91
C GLU A 19 -1.58 -11.01 4.99
N GLY A 20 -0.56 -11.76 4.53
CA GLY A 20 -0.72 -13.04 3.86
C GLY A 20 -0.15 -13.09 2.44
N LYS A 21 -0.91 -13.70 1.52
CA LYS A 21 -0.49 -13.97 0.13
C LYS A 21 -0.77 -12.81 -0.85
N TYR A 22 -0.91 -11.60 -0.33
CA TYR A 22 -0.99 -10.39 -1.16
C TYR A 22 0.40 -10.05 -1.73
N ARG A 23 0.40 -9.35 -2.86
CA ARG A 23 1.62 -8.83 -3.49
C ARG A 23 1.77 -7.34 -3.20
N ALA A 24 2.99 -6.92 -2.89
CA ALA A 24 3.32 -5.50 -2.75
C ALA A 24 3.38 -4.88 -4.15
N GLY A 25 2.60 -3.83 -4.36
CA GLY A 25 2.63 -3.00 -5.56
C GLY A 25 3.29 -1.64 -5.27
N PHE A 26 3.03 -0.66 -6.13
CA PHE A 26 3.56 0.69 -6.01
C PHE A 26 3.21 1.33 -4.65
N GLY A 27 4.18 2.00 -4.03
CA GLY A 27 3.99 2.68 -2.75
C GLY A 27 3.87 1.75 -1.54
N THR A 28 4.16 0.45 -1.70
CA THR A 28 4.14 -0.55 -0.62
C THR A 28 5.39 -1.41 -0.64
N TYR A 29 5.71 -2.02 0.49
CA TYR A 29 6.76 -3.03 0.58
C TYR A 29 6.29 -4.19 1.46
N LYS A 30 6.94 -5.34 1.31
CA LYS A 30 6.67 -6.52 2.12
C LYS A 30 7.77 -6.69 3.15
N ASP A 31 7.38 -6.78 4.42
CA ASP A 31 8.28 -7.00 5.55
C ASP A 31 7.73 -8.13 6.42
N LYS A 32 8.53 -9.19 6.60
CA LYS A 32 8.21 -10.35 7.46
C LYS A 32 6.80 -10.97 7.25
N GLY A 33 6.26 -10.90 6.02
CA GLY A 33 4.93 -11.44 5.69
C GLY A 33 3.78 -10.43 5.76
N LEU A 34 4.04 -9.23 6.26
CA LEU A 34 3.13 -8.09 6.27
C LEU A 34 3.42 -7.17 5.08
N ILE A 35 2.38 -6.58 4.51
CA ILE A 35 2.52 -5.50 3.54
C ILE A 35 2.32 -4.17 4.27
N LYS A 36 3.27 -3.27 4.08
CA LYS A 36 3.31 -1.95 4.71
C LYS A 36 3.32 -0.86 3.66
N ALA A 37 2.77 0.30 4.00
CA ALA A 37 2.86 1.50 3.18
C ALA A 37 4.31 2.05 3.20
N SER A 38 4.81 2.47 2.04
CA SER A 38 6.11 3.16 1.93
C SER A 38 5.97 4.67 1.79
N ILE A 39 4.77 5.14 1.45
CA ILE A 39 4.47 6.53 1.11
C ILE A 39 3.14 6.95 1.75
N ILE A 40 2.91 8.26 1.86
CA ILE A 40 1.63 8.82 2.27
C ILE A 40 0.66 8.74 1.09
N GLY A 41 -0.53 8.18 1.30
CA GLY A 41 -1.46 8.01 0.21
C GLY A 41 -2.79 7.34 0.53
N LEU A 42 -3.48 6.90 -0.52
CA LEU A 42 -4.71 6.13 -0.44
C LEU A 42 -4.44 4.68 -0.85
N PRO A 43 -4.66 3.69 0.04
CA PRO A 43 -4.45 2.29 -0.26
C PRO A 43 -5.58 1.76 -1.14
N GLU A 44 -5.23 0.94 -2.12
CA GLU A 44 -6.14 0.19 -2.98
C GLU A 44 -5.67 -1.26 -3.12
N LEU A 45 -6.64 -2.17 -3.21
CA LEU A 45 -6.42 -3.56 -3.56
C LEU A 45 -6.92 -3.80 -4.99
N ARG A 46 -6.00 -4.14 -5.91
CA ARG A 46 -6.33 -4.44 -7.31
C ARG A 46 -5.66 -5.74 -7.75
N ASN A 47 -6.44 -6.73 -8.19
CA ASN A 47 -5.93 -8.02 -8.70
C ASN A 47 -4.87 -8.67 -7.77
N ASN A 48 -5.11 -8.67 -6.46
CA ASN A 48 -4.21 -9.19 -5.43
C ASN A 48 -2.92 -8.38 -5.16
N TYR A 49 -2.77 -7.21 -5.80
CA TYR A 49 -1.75 -6.23 -5.47
C TYR A 49 -2.31 -5.16 -4.55
N ILE A 50 -1.57 -4.85 -3.50
CA ILE A 50 -1.85 -3.70 -2.66
C ILE A 50 -0.97 -2.56 -3.14
N THR A 51 -1.60 -1.48 -3.55
CA THR A 51 -0.93 -0.28 -4.04
C THR A 51 -1.36 0.90 -3.19
N VAL A 52 -0.47 1.86 -3.00
CA VAL A 52 -0.82 3.15 -2.38
C VAL A 52 -0.74 4.22 -3.46
N ILE A 53 -1.84 4.91 -3.69
CA ILE A 53 -1.90 6.08 -4.57
C ILE A 53 -1.25 7.25 -3.81
N PRO A 54 -0.14 7.82 -4.31
CA PRO A 54 0.54 8.93 -3.66
C PRO A 54 -0.38 10.17 -3.60
N LEU A 55 -0.44 10.82 -2.43
CA LEU A 55 -1.04 12.16 -2.31
C LEU A 55 -0.03 13.28 -2.61
N GLN A 56 1.26 12.96 -2.59
CA GLN A 56 2.36 13.86 -2.89
C GLN A 56 3.46 13.09 -3.63
N GLY A 57 4.17 13.78 -4.51
CA GLY A 57 5.31 13.21 -5.23
C GLY A 57 5.77 14.13 -6.36
N ALA A 58 6.95 13.84 -6.90
CA ALA A 58 7.41 14.47 -8.13
C ALA A 58 6.76 13.81 -9.36
N TYR A 59 6.72 14.54 -10.47
CA TYR A 59 6.36 13.96 -11.77
C TYR A 59 7.37 12.88 -12.17
N ILE A 60 6.87 11.71 -12.55
CA ILE A 60 7.69 10.60 -13.06
C ILE A 60 7.41 10.50 -14.56
N SER A 61 8.45 10.70 -15.37
CA SER A 61 8.34 10.59 -16.83
C SER A 61 8.04 9.15 -17.24
N LYS A 62 7.19 9.00 -18.26
CA LYS A 62 6.69 7.70 -18.75
C LYS A 62 7.61 7.09 -19.79
#